data_AF-A0A944CXF0-F1
#
_entry.id   AF-A0A944CXF0-F1
#
_cell.length_a   1.000
_cell.length_b   1.000
_cell.length_c   1.000
_cell.angle_alpha   90.00
_cell.angle_beta   90.00
_cell.angle_gamma   90.00
#
_symmetry.space_group_name_H-M   'P 1'
#
loop_
_entity.id
_entity.type
_entity.pdbx_description
1 polymer ?
#
loop_
_entity_poly.entity_id
_entity_poly.type
_entity_poly.pdbx_seq_one_letter_code
_entity_poly.pdbx_strand_id
1 'polypeptide(L)'
;MSNFEFTQCLEKLVTNLVTLPDSEVLAEALATGKDYITLLQHQEVAGITEIRTISGQAAQNITGEPVNTKFHEYIDNIIRPQIISGEISDGTQSKYDDRKARWSGAGVRGNWFCKNEVLYLEVGPTTYPRYRQDIERTKIESLELMIKGLEKYKDPFVYFSRTMGVTVIPISRQGGIYIGERSSNVDCPGLLNFVAGLATFNEIPANINFYTDAQQELAEEVGICMELNNSNTQFVGIAGNPFTSENDLVFIVQTSVDEDHFESQRLSEHSRLVRLNNKSDAEKLLNEGLLPGENTKKAIAYASRIGLEYLVKYFF
;
A
#
# COMPACT_ATOMS: atom_id res chain seq x y z
N MET A 1 9.20 24.88 -17.49
CA MET A 1 8.04 24.61 -18.37
C MET A 1 7.06 23.59 -17.78
N SER A 2 7.30 23.00 -16.59
CA SER A 2 6.51 21.89 -16.01
C SER A 2 5.24 22.27 -15.21
N ASN A 3 5.08 23.52 -14.78
CA ASN A 3 4.00 23.88 -13.85
C ASN A 3 2.66 24.20 -14.53
N PHE A 4 2.68 24.59 -15.82
CA PHE A 4 1.47 24.91 -16.57
C PHE A 4 0.76 23.63 -17.05
N GLU A 5 1.51 22.72 -17.66
CA GLU A 5 1.00 21.42 -18.12
C GLU A 5 0.42 20.59 -16.97
N PHE A 6 1.15 20.50 -15.85
CA PHE A 6 0.65 19.84 -14.64
C PHE A 6 -0.70 20.41 -14.18
N THR A 7 -0.81 21.73 -14.09
CA THR A 7 -2.04 22.41 -13.67
C THR A 7 -3.19 22.11 -14.64
N GLN A 8 -2.96 22.12 -15.96
CA GLN A 8 -3.99 21.80 -16.95
C GLN A 8 -4.47 20.35 -16.85
N CYS A 9 -3.55 19.39 -16.71
CA CYS A 9 -3.89 17.99 -16.52
C CYS A 9 -4.68 17.80 -15.22
N LEU A 10 -4.25 18.43 -14.13
CA LEU A 10 -4.92 18.35 -12.83
C LEU A 10 -6.34 18.91 -12.89
N GLU A 11 -6.54 20.10 -13.45
CA GLU A 11 -7.86 20.71 -13.60
C GLU A 11 -8.81 19.83 -14.44
N LYS A 12 -8.32 19.30 -15.56
CA LYS A 12 -9.10 18.38 -16.41
C LYS A 12 -9.47 17.10 -15.66
N LEU A 13 -8.52 16.52 -14.93
CA LEU A 13 -8.75 15.31 -14.15
C LEU A 13 -9.78 15.54 -13.05
N VAL A 14 -9.60 16.57 -12.22
CA VAL A 14 -10.52 16.91 -11.12
C VAL A 14 -11.93 17.16 -11.64
N THR A 15 -12.08 17.84 -12.77
CA THR A 15 -13.38 18.08 -13.42
C THR A 15 -14.07 16.78 -13.85
N ASN A 16 -13.31 15.76 -14.25
CA ASN A 16 -13.87 14.46 -14.64
C ASN A 16 -14.13 13.53 -13.44
N LEU A 17 -13.36 13.69 -12.35
CA LEU A 17 -13.44 12.86 -11.16
C LEU A 17 -14.79 12.97 -10.44
N VAL A 18 -15.41 14.16 -10.41
CA VAL A 18 -16.69 14.43 -9.71
C VAL A 18 -17.86 13.52 -10.11
N THR A 19 -17.71 12.74 -11.18
CA THR A 19 -18.70 11.76 -11.63
C THR A 19 -18.59 10.41 -10.93
N LEU A 20 -17.52 10.17 -10.17
CA LEU A 20 -17.26 8.92 -9.46
C LEU A 20 -17.52 9.05 -7.95
N PRO A 21 -18.04 8.00 -7.31
CA PRO A 21 -18.15 7.94 -5.85
C PRO A 21 -16.79 8.09 -5.15
N ASP A 22 -16.79 8.77 -4.00
CA ASP A 22 -15.62 8.98 -3.14
C ASP A 22 -14.42 9.58 -3.89
N SER A 23 -14.67 10.36 -4.94
CA SER A 23 -13.64 10.96 -5.78
C SER A 23 -13.06 12.25 -5.18
N GLU A 24 -13.74 12.82 -4.19
CA GLU A 24 -13.34 14.05 -3.50
C GLU A 24 -12.00 13.86 -2.78
N VAL A 25 -11.77 12.69 -2.17
CA VAL A 25 -10.51 12.40 -1.46
C VAL A 25 -9.32 12.35 -2.41
N LEU A 26 -9.52 11.78 -3.61
CA LEU A 26 -8.48 11.75 -4.64
C LEU A 26 -8.25 13.14 -5.23
N ALA A 27 -9.32 13.86 -5.54
CA ALA A 27 -9.24 15.21 -6.07
C ALA A 27 -8.51 16.17 -5.12
N GLU A 28 -8.83 16.13 -3.83
CA GLU A 28 -8.16 16.95 -2.81
C GLU A 28 -6.67 16.60 -2.71
N ALA A 29 -6.33 15.31 -2.67
CA ALA A 29 -4.95 14.88 -2.53
C ALA A 29 -4.09 15.26 -3.75
N LEU A 30 -4.63 15.09 -4.95
CA LEU A 30 -3.96 15.52 -6.18
C LEU A 30 -3.77 17.05 -6.21
N ALA A 31 -4.81 17.81 -5.84
CA ALA A 31 -4.77 19.27 -5.85
C ALA A 31 -3.81 19.87 -4.82
N THR A 32 -3.68 19.22 -3.66
CA THR A 32 -2.76 19.63 -2.59
C THR A 32 -1.38 19.00 -2.71
N GLY A 33 -1.18 18.14 -3.72
CA GLY A 33 0.08 17.44 -3.95
C GLY A 33 0.44 16.43 -2.84
N LYS A 34 -0.55 15.98 -2.05
CA LYS A 34 -0.37 14.93 -1.04
C LYS A 34 0.12 13.65 -1.72
N ASP A 35 0.96 12.90 -1.01
CA ASP A 35 1.50 11.60 -1.40
C ASP A 35 0.68 10.43 -0.82
N TYR A 36 -0.49 10.73 -0.22
CA TYR A 36 -1.30 9.80 0.53
C TYR A 36 -2.79 10.13 0.43
N ILE A 37 -3.62 9.09 0.37
CA ILE A 37 -5.07 9.10 0.58
C ILE A 37 -5.51 7.92 1.44
N THR A 38 -6.49 8.14 2.31
CA THR A 38 -7.19 7.04 3.00
C THR A 38 -8.23 6.44 2.06
N LEU A 39 -8.08 5.15 1.75
CA LEU A 39 -8.98 4.42 0.88
C LEU A 39 -10.01 3.60 1.67
N LEU A 40 -9.68 3.02 2.82
CA LEU A 40 -10.67 2.55 3.80
C LEU A 40 -10.28 3.09 5.17
N GLN A 41 -11.22 3.72 5.87
CA GLN A 41 -11.02 4.27 7.20
C GLN A 41 -11.34 3.24 8.28
N HIS A 42 -10.72 3.39 9.46
CA HIS A 42 -10.97 2.53 10.61
C HIS A 42 -12.46 2.35 10.94
N GLN A 43 -13.25 3.42 10.88
CA GLN A 43 -14.67 3.37 11.22
C GLN A 43 -15.49 2.47 10.26
N GLU A 44 -15.00 2.26 9.04
CA GLU A 44 -15.62 1.38 8.05
C GLU A 44 -15.24 -0.10 8.28
N VAL A 45 -14.18 -0.36 9.05
CA VAL A 45 -13.56 -1.70 9.20
C VAL A 45 -13.31 -2.12 10.65
N ALA A 46 -13.75 -1.34 11.64
CA ALA A 46 -13.43 -1.54 13.07
C ALA A 46 -13.88 -2.90 13.64
N GLY A 47 -14.89 -3.52 13.03
CA GLY A 47 -15.40 -4.84 13.41
C GLY A 47 -14.94 -5.99 12.53
N ILE A 48 -13.95 -5.78 11.64
CA ILE A 48 -13.48 -6.83 10.74
C ILE A 48 -12.55 -7.79 11.49
N THR A 49 -12.90 -9.08 11.43
CA THR A 49 -12.17 -10.18 12.06
C THR A 49 -11.45 -11.07 11.06
N GLU A 50 -11.71 -10.87 9.77
CA GLU A 50 -11.12 -11.67 8.69
C GLU A 50 -11.12 -10.86 7.39
N ILE A 51 -10.06 -10.99 6.61
CA ILE A 51 -9.98 -10.44 5.25
C ILE A 51 -9.93 -11.62 4.29
N ARG A 52 -10.85 -11.64 3.33
CA ARG A 52 -10.88 -12.61 2.24
C ARG A 52 -10.74 -11.91 0.91
N THR A 53 -10.13 -12.61 -0.02
CA THR A 53 -9.93 -12.16 -1.38
C THR A 53 -10.83 -12.95 -2.33
N ILE A 54 -11.38 -12.24 -3.31
CA ILE A 54 -12.16 -12.83 -4.40
C ILE A 54 -11.55 -12.45 -5.74
N SER A 55 -11.84 -13.23 -6.77
CA SER A 55 -11.31 -12.99 -8.11
C SER A 55 -11.73 -11.64 -8.65
N GLY A 56 -10.73 -10.86 -9.06
CA GLY A 56 -10.90 -9.57 -9.71
C GLY A 56 -10.31 -9.48 -11.10
N GLN A 57 -10.09 -8.25 -11.52
CA GLN A 57 -9.50 -7.89 -12.80
C GLN A 57 -8.08 -7.32 -12.69
N ALA A 58 -7.24 -7.70 -13.64
CA ALA A 58 -5.94 -7.09 -13.92
C ALA A 58 -6.09 -5.68 -14.50
N ALA A 59 -4.97 -4.99 -14.67
CA ALA A 59 -4.94 -3.67 -15.30
C ALA A 59 -4.91 -3.76 -16.83
N GLN A 60 -5.59 -2.81 -17.49
CA GLN A 60 -5.62 -2.66 -18.95
C GLN A 60 -4.26 -2.32 -19.54
N ASN A 61 -4.00 -2.66 -20.79
CA ASN A 61 -2.72 -2.38 -21.42
C ASN A 61 -2.48 -0.85 -21.55
N ILE A 62 -1.32 -0.38 -21.11
CA ILE A 62 -0.97 1.06 -21.12
C ILE A 62 -0.77 1.53 -22.57
N THR A 63 0.02 0.76 -23.32
CA THR A 63 0.42 1.03 -24.71
C THR A 63 -0.07 -0.10 -25.62
N GLY A 64 -1.01 0.23 -26.52
CA GLY A 64 -1.53 -0.71 -27.51
C GLY A 64 -2.99 -1.10 -27.29
N GLU A 65 -3.37 -2.24 -27.88
CA GLU A 65 -4.75 -2.70 -27.86
C GLU A 65 -5.21 -3.12 -26.46
N PRO A 66 -6.52 -2.95 -26.15
CA PRO A 66 -7.10 -3.47 -24.92
C PRO A 66 -6.83 -4.97 -24.75
N VAL A 67 -6.56 -5.37 -23.52
CA VAL A 67 -6.33 -6.78 -23.16
C VAL A 67 -7.46 -7.30 -22.30
N ASN A 68 -7.62 -8.61 -22.27
CA ASN A 68 -8.57 -9.26 -21.38
C ASN A 68 -8.04 -9.24 -19.95
N THR A 69 -8.76 -8.57 -19.05
CA THR A 69 -8.33 -8.35 -17.67
C THR A 69 -8.87 -9.38 -16.68
N LYS A 70 -9.67 -10.36 -17.10
CA LYS A 70 -10.17 -11.39 -16.16
C LYS A 70 -9.01 -12.19 -15.57
N PHE A 71 -9.05 -12.47 -14.26
CA PHE A 71 -7.96 -13.06 -13.48
C PHE A 71 -7.19 -14.18 -14.20
N HIS A 72 -7.82 -15.33 -14.45
CA HIS A 72 -7.15 -16.49 -15.06
C HIS A 72 -6.78 -16.26 -16.52
N GLU A 73 -7.63 -15.57 -17.28
CA GLU A 73 -7.36 -15.28 -18.69
C GLU A 73 -6.15 -14.33 -18.83
N TYR A 74 -5.96 -13.39 -17.90
CA TYR A 74 -4.79 -12.51 -17.86
C TYR A 74 -3.52 -13.28 -17.46
N ILE A 75 -3.61 -14.17 -16.47
CA ILE A 75 -2.49 -15.04 -16.09
C ILE A 75 -2.05 -15.88 -17.29
N ASP A 76 -2.98 -16.56 -17.94
CA ASP A 76 -2.67 -17.49 -19.03
C ASP A 76 -2.12 -16.78 -20.27
N ASN A 77 -2.66 -15.60 -20.61
CA ASN A 77 -2.34 -14.93 -21.88
C ASN A 77 -1.28 -13.82 -21.77
N ILE A 78 -1.02 -13.30 -20.57
CA ILE A 78 -0.07 -12.20 -20.36
C ILE A 78 1.08 -12.64 -19.45
N ILE A 79 0.78 -13.07 -18.22
CA ILE A 79 1.82 -13.34 -17.22
C ILE A 79 2.59 -14.64 -17.53
N ARG A 80 1.90 -15.73 -17.88
CA ARG A 80 2.56 -17.02 -18.15
C ARG A 80 3.51 -16.94 -19.36
N PRO A 81 3.17 -16.27 -20.48
CA PRO A 81 4.15 -16.02 -21.54
C PRO A 81 5.41 -15.27 -21.07
N GLN A 82 5.27 -14.29 -20.16
CA GLN A 82 6.41 -13.55 -19.58
C GLN A 82 7.28 -14.44 -18.66
N ILE A 83 6.66 -15.37 -17.93
CA ILE A 83 7.40 -16.36 -17.13
C ILE A 83 8.18 -17.31 -18.06
N ILE A 84 7.51 -17.84 -19.10
CA ILE A 84 8.13 -18.78 -20.05
C ILE A 84 9.29 -18.13 -20.81
N SER A 85 9.19 -16.85 -21.15
CA SER A 85 10.27 -16.10 -21.81
C SER A 85 11.41 -15.70 -20.86
N GLY A 86 11.22 -15.84 -19.55
CA GLY A 86 12.18 -15.42 -18.53
C GLY A 86 12.20 -13.91 -18.25
N GLU A 87 11.17 -13.17 -18.67
CA GLU A 87 11.03 -11.74 -18.36
C GLU A 87 10.72 -11.50 -16.88
N ILE A 88 9.93 -12.40 -16.27
CA ILE A 88 9.55 -12.36 -14.86
C ILE A 88 9.68 -13.75 -14.24
N SER A 89 9.85 -13.82 -12.92
CA SER A 89 9.87 -15.08 -12.16
C SER A 89 8.56 -15.32 -11.40
N ASP A 90 8.17 -16.58 -11.27
CA ASP A 90 7.07 -17.04 -10.42
C ASP A 90 7.54 -17.65 -9.10
N GLY A 91 8.81 -17.43 -8.74
CA GLY A 91 9.44 -17.99 -7.53
C GLY A 91 9.82 -19.47 -7.62
N THR A 92 9.55 -20.17 -8.73
CA THR A 92 9.88 -21.60 -8.83
C THR A 92 11.37 -21.85 -9.14
N GLN A 93 12.00 -20.94 -9.89
CA GLN A 93 13.41 -21.01 -10.30
C GLN A 93 14.26 -19.86 -9.74
N SER A 94 13.66 -18.93 -9.01
CA SER A 94 14.34 -17.80 -8.39
C SER A 94 13.84 -17.60 -6.96
N LYS A 95 14.59 -16.86 -6.16
CA LYS A 95 14.17 -16.48 -4.80
C LYS A 95 13.06 -15.40 -4.77
N TYR A 96 12.64 -14.91 -5.92
CA TYR A 96 11.65 -13.83 -6.04
C TYR A 96 10.46 -14.29 -6.88
N ASP A 97 9.26 -14.00 -6.40
CA ASP A 97 8.03 -14.05 -7.19
C ASP A 97 7.66 -12.63 -7.63
N ASP A 98 7.81 -12.36 -8.92
CA ASP A 98 7.49 -11.07 -9.53
C ASP A 98 5.99 -10.89 -9.73
N ARG A 99 5.16 -11.94 -9.59
CA ARG A 99 3.71 -11.78 -9.60
C ARG A 99 3.28 -11.08 -8.32
N LYS A 100 2.31 -10.18 -8.43
CA LYS A 100 1.79 -9.39 -7.29
C LYS A 100 0.27 -9.30 -7.34
N ALA A 101 -0.33 -9.03 -6.20
CA ALA A 101 -1.76 -8.76 -6.07
C ALA A 101 -2.08 -7.32 -6.46
N ARG A 102 -3.12 -7.14 -7.29
CA ARG A 102 -3.70 -5.84 -7.67
C ARG A 102 -5.02 -5.66 -6.95
N TRP A 103 -5.23 -4.51 -6.30
CA TRP A 103 -6.57 -4.19 -5.82
C TRP A 103 -7.47 -3.81 -7.00
N SER A 104 -8.49 -4.63 -7.24
CA SER A 104 -9.37 -4.50 -8.40
C SER A 104 -10.63 -3.70 -8.11
N GLY A 105 -11.40 -3.42 -9.17
CA GLY A 105 -12.60 -2.61 -9.15
C GLY A 105 -12.40 -1.20 -9.71
N ALA A 106 -13.46 -0.68 -10.31
CA ALA A 106 -13.47 0.65 -10.92
C ALA A 106 -13.57 1.75 -9.86
N GLY A 107 -12.96 2.89 -10.13
CA GLY A 107 -13.02 4.07 -9.25
C GLY A 107 -11.91 4.08 -8.20
N VAL A 108 -12.01 5.01 -7.25
CA VAL A 108 -10.92 5.34 -6.33
C VAL A 108 -10.64 4.20 -5.34
N ARG A 109 -11.70 3.62 -4.77
CA ARG A 109 -11.61 2.71 -3.62
C ARG A 109 -11.69 1.22 -3.99
N GLY A 110 -11.57 0.89 -5.28
CA GLY A 110 -11.69 -0.50 -5.75
C GLY A 110 -13.04 -1.13 -5.37
N ASN A 111 -13.14 -2.44 -5.54
CA ASN A 111 -14.32 -3.21 -5.20
C ASN A 111 -14.07 -3.98 -3.90
N TRP A 112 -14.96 -3.79 -2.94
CA TRP A 112 -14.96 -4.48 -1.67
C TRP A 112 -16.35 -4.49 -1.04
N PHE A 113 -16.58 -5.39 -0.10
CA PHE A 113 -17.79 -5.39 0.73
C PHE A 113 -17.55 -6.13 2.05
N CYS A 114 -18.40 -5.86 3.04
CA CYS A 114 -18.37 -6.55 4.33
C CYS A 114 -19.58 -7.47 4.47
N LYS A 115 -19.35 -8.69 4.97
CA LYS A 115 -20.44 -9.62 5.33
C LYS A 115 -20.01 -10.45 6.53
N ASN A 116 -20.81 -10.41 7.60
CA ASN A 116 -20.56 -11.17 8.84
C ASN A 116 -19.14 -10.94 9.38
N GLU A 117 -18.73 -9.67 9.55
CA GLU A 117 -17.39 -9.31 10.08
C GLU A 117 -16.20 -9.74 9.18
N VAL A 118 -16.48 -10.23 7.97
CA VAL A 118 -15.47 -10.53 6.96
C VAL A 118 -15.44 -9.44 5.90
N LEU A 119 -14.26 -8.87 5.67
CA LEU A 119 -14.00 -7.95 4.54
C LEU A 119 -13.64 -8.78 3.31
N TYR A 120 -14.40 -8.62 2.23
CA TYR A 120 -14.09 -9.22 0.94
C TYR A 120 -13.47 -8.16 0.03
N LEU A 121 -12.24 -8.42 -0.42
CA LEU A 121 -11.51 -7.57 -1.37
C LEU A 121 -11.46 -8.24 -2.74
N GLU A 122 -11.81 -7.50 -3.79
CA GLU A 122 -11.65 -7.99 -5.15
C GLU A 122 -10.20 -7.80 -5.62
N VAL A 123 -9.49 -8.89 -5.92
CA VAL A 123 -8.06 -8.88 -6.24
C VAL A 123 -7.78 -9.44 -7.62
N GLY A 124 -7.09 -8.66 -8.44
CA GLY A 124 -6.57 -9.06 -9.75
C GLY A 124 -5.09 -9.42 -9.72
N PRO A 125 -4.55 -9.97 -10.83
CA PRO A 125 -3.12 -10.17 -10.96
C PRO A 125 -2.41 -8.92 -11.52
N THR A 126 -1.18 -8.69 -11.08
CA THR A 126 -0.22 -7.74 -11.68
C THR A 126 1.21 -8.29 -11.49
N THR A 127 2.22 -7.52 -11.87
CA THR A 127 3.63 -7.90 -11.74
C THR A 127 4.48 -6.77 -11.16
N TYR A 128 5.61 -7.12 -10.58
CA TYR A 128 6.58 -6.19 -10.01
C TYR A 128 7.14 -5.21 -11.05
N PRO A 129 7.50 -5.61 -12.30
CA PRO A 129 7.88 -4.64 -13.32
C PRO A 129 6.80 -3.61 -13.61
N ARG A 130 5.52 -4.00 -13.56
CA ARG A 130 4.41 -3.08 -13.77
C ARG A 130 4.21 -2.12 -12.60
N TYR A 131 4.40 -2.60 -11.38
CA TYR A 131 4.48 -1.76 -10.19
C TYR A 131 5.64 -0.75 -10.28
N ARG A 132 6.83 -1.20 -10.71
CA ARG A 132 8.00 -0.32 -10.92
C ARG A 132 7.71 0.79 -11.92
N GLN A 133 7.00 0.49 -13.00
CA GLN A 133 6.55 1.51 -13.96
C GLN A 133 5.61 2.54 -13.33
N ASP A 134 4.82 2.17 -12.32
CA ASP A 134 3.93 3.13 -11.64
C ASP A 134 4.69 4.09 -10.73
N ILE A 135 5.69 3.60 -9.98
CA ILE A 135 6.47 4.42 -9.05
C ILE A 135 7.51 5.30 -9.76
N GLU A 136 8.01 4.88 -10.93
CA GLU A 136 8.99 5.63 -11.73
C GLU A 136 8.33 6.67 -12.63
N ARG A 137 7.01 6.58 -12.83
CA ARG A 137 6.24 7.50 -13.67
C ARG A 137 6.22 8.90 -13.09
N THR A 138 6.31 9.91 -13.96
CA THR A 138 6.15 11.30 -13.52
C THR A 138 4.69 11.58 -13.13
N LYS A 139 4.49 12.55 -12.24
CA LYS A 139 3.13 12.94 -11.83
C LYS A 139 2.26 13.38 -13.03
N ILE A 140 2.83 14.05 -14.03
CA ILE A 140 2.09 14.48 -15.24
C ILE A 140 1.61 13.26 -16.02
N GLU A 141 2.49 12.31 -16.32
CA GLU A 141 2.11 11.08 -17.03
C GLU A 141 1.06 10.27 -16.26
N SER A 142 1.14 10.24 -14.92
CA SER A 142 0.10 9.63 -14.09
C SER A 142 -1.25 10.33 -14.26
N LEU A 143 -1.30 11.67 -14.24
CA LEU A 143 -2.54 12.43 -14.45
C LEU A 143 -3.12 12.17 -15.84
N GLU A 144 -2.29 12.16 -16.88
CA GLU A 144 -2.71 11.85 -18.25
C GLU A 144 -3.29 10.44 -18.38
N LEU A 145 -2.66 9.46 -17.72
CA LEU A 145 -3.13 8.08 -17.72
C LEU A 145 -4.47 7.93 -16.98
N MET A 146 -4.66 8.66 -15.87
CA MET A 146 -5.95 8.71 -15.17
C MET A 146 -7.04 9.34 -16.03
N ILE A 147 -6.75 10.45 -16.72
CA ILE A 147 -7.69 11.10 -17.65
C ILE A 147 -8.11 10.11 -18.75
N LYS A 148 -7.14 9.43 -19.37
CA LYS A 148 -7.40 8.41 -20.39
C LYS A 148 -8.28 7.29 -19.84
N GLY A 149 -8.02 6.84 -18.60
CA GLY A 149 -8.81 5.81 -17.92
C GLY A 149 -10.25 6.24 -17.68
N LEU A 150 -10.47 7.46 -17.19
CA LEU A 150 -11.80 8.04 -16.98
C LEU A 150 -12.58 8.23 -18.28
N GLU A 151 -11.92 8.70 -19.34
CA GLU A 151 -12.56 8.94 -20.63
C GLU A 151 -13.07 7.62 -21.25
N LYS A 152 -12.25 6.56 -21.21
CA LYS A 152 -12.54 5.28 -21.88
C LYS A 152 -13.30 4.27 -21.03
N TYR A 153 -12.97 4.18 -19.73
CA TYR A 153 -13.44 3.10 -18.85
C TYR A 153 -14.17 3.60 -17.60
N LYS A 154 -14.25 4.92 -17.39
CA LYS A 154 -14.80 5.52 -16.15
C LYS A 154 -14.04 5.05 -14.90
N ASP A 155 -12.75 4.79 -15.04
CA ASP A 155 -11.88 4.35 -13.95
C ASP A 155 -10.50 5.02 -14.09
N PRO A 156 -10.09 5.88 -13.13
CA PRO A 156 -8.81 6.58 -13.20
C PRO A 156 -7.63 5.61 -13.05
N PHE A 157 -7.82 4.43 -12.46
CA PHE A 157 -6.75 3.51 -12.13
C PHE A 157 -6.76 2.22 -12.98
N VAL A 158 -7.53 2.22 -14.07
CA VAL A 158 -7.68 1.05 -14.95
C VAL A 158 -6.36 0.58 -15.57
N TYR A 159 -5.41 1.49 -15.77
CA TYR A 159 -4.10 1.22 -16.35
C TYR A 159 -3.00 0.97 -15.32
N PHE A 160 -3.27 1.24 -14.05
CA PHE A 160 -2.30 1.15 -12.95
C PHE A 160 -2.29 -0.26 -12.38
N SER A 161 -1.12 -0.71 -11.95
CA SER A 161 -0.95 -2.00 -11.27
C SER A 161 -1.79 -2.11 -10.01
N ARG A 162 -2.06 -0.98 -9.34
CA ARG A 162 -2.70 -0.89 -8.02
C ARG A 162 -2.19 -1.95 -7.04
N THR A 163 -0.87 -2.12 -7.04
CA THR A 163 -0.23 -3.20 -6.28
C THR A 163 -0.59 -3.09 -4.81
N MET A 164 -0.87 -4.23 -4.20
CA MET A 164 -1.23 -4.32 -2.78
C MET A 164 -0.01 -4.67 -1.94
N GLY A 165 0.16 -3.97 -0.82
CA GLY A 165 1.10 -4.29 0.23
C GLY A 165 0.42 -4.40 1.60
N VAL A 166 1.25 -4.65 2.60
CA VAL A 166 0.87 -4.63 4.01
C VAL A 166 1.83 -3.72 4.75
N THR A 167 1.30 -2.92 5.66
CA THR A 167 2.09 -2.15 6.62
C THR A 167 1.66 -2.55 8.03
N VAL A 168 2.63 -2.86 8.88
CA VAL A 168 2.45 -3.38 10.23
C VAL A 168 3.10 -2.43 11.23
N ILE A 169 2.31 -1.97 12.19
CA ILE A 169 2.75 -1.14 13.30
C ILE A 169 2.94 -2.06 14.51
N PRO A 170 4.18 -2.50 14.80
CA PRO A 170 4.44 -3.33 15.98
C PRO A 170 4.38 -2.47 17.24
N ILE A 171 3.65 -2.97 18.23
CA ILE A 171 3.58 -2.42 19.58
C ILE A 171 4.29 -3.39 20.52
N SER A 172 5.29 -2.93 21.26
CA SER A 172 5.98 -3.74 22.27
C SER A 172 5.03 -4.19 23.37
N ARG A 173 5.45 -5.17 24.18
CA ARG A 173 4.68 -5.62 25.36
C ARG A 173 4.31 -4.48 26.30
N GLN A 174 5.17 -3.46 26.39
CA GLN A 174 5.00 -2.28 27.25
C GLN A 174 4.14 -1.18 26.60
N GLY A 175 3.72 -1.34 25.34
CA GLY A 175 2.96 -0.32 24.60
C GLY A 175 3.83 0.64 23.78
N GLY A 176 5.14 0.37 23.65
CA GLY A 176 6.06 1.19 22.86
C GLY A 176 5.87 0.99 21.36
N ILE A 177 5.88 2.08 20.59
CA ILE A 177 5.74 2.08 19.13
C ILE A 177 7.06 2.50 18.49
N TYR A 178 7.45 1.80 17.43
CA TYR A 178 8.72 2.01 16.76
C TYR A 178 8.50 2.19 15.26
N ILE A 179 9.00 3.29 14.70
CA ILE A 179 9.03 3.54 13.26
C ILE A 179 10.48 3.41 12.77
N GLY A 180 10.68 2.76 11.63
CA GLY A 180 12.00 2.56 11.03
C GLY A 180 12.40 3.69 10.09
N GLU A 181 13.70 3.97 10.04
CA GLU A 181 14.30 4.81 9.00
C GLU A 181 15.00 3.92 7.98
N ARG A 182 14.51 3.92 6.72
CA ARG A 182 15.02 3.01 5.67
C ARG A 182 16.52 3.21 5.41
N SER A 183 17.23 2.09 5.29
CA SER A 183 18.68 2.05 5.07
C SER A 183 19.10 2.63 3.71
N SER A 184 20.39 2.94 3.57
CA SER A 184 20.95 3.49 2.33
C SER A 184 21.00 2.52 1.15
N ASN A 185 20.84 1.21 1.40
CA ASN A 185 20.92 0.14 0.41
C ASN A 185 19.56 -0.41 -0.03
N VAL A 186 18.45 0.21 0.38
CA VAL A 186 17.08 -0.18 -0.01
C VAL A 186 16.41 0.94 -0.80
N ASP A 187 15.28 0.64 -1.45
CA ASP A 187 14.47 1.65 -2.15
C ASP A 187 14.02 2.76 -1.18
N CYS A 188 13.97 4.01 -1.64
CA CYS A 188 13.62 5.21 -0.85
C CYS A 188 14.44 5.39 0.46
N PRO A 189 15.79 5.51 0.41
CA PRO A 189 16.63 5.71 1.60
C PRO A 189 16.20 6.90 2.48
N GLY A 190 16.23 6.70 3.80
CA GLY A 190 15.90 7.75 4.78
C GLY A 190 14.41 8.08 4.91
N LEU A 191 13.54 7.46 4.13
CA LEU A 191 12.09 7.50 4.32
C LEU A 191 11.73 6.79 5.64
N LEU A 192 10.80 7.37 6.40
CA LEU A 192 10.28 6.73 7.59
C LEU A 192 9.16 5.77 7.23
N ASN A 193 9.29 4.53 7.66
CA ASN A 193 8.31 3.49 7.43
C ASN A 193 8.18 2.58 8.65
N PHE A 194 6.97 2.16 8.96
CA PHE A 194 6.76 0.96 9.75
C PHE A 194 7.17 -0.27 8.93
N VAL A 195 7.06 -1.45 9.54
CA VAL A 195 7.34 -2.74 8.87
C VAL A 195 6.39 -2.89 7.70
N ALA A 196 6.88 -3.11 6.49
CA ALA A 196 6.01 -3.14 5.32
C ALA A 196 6.62 -3.84 4.10
N GLY A 197 5.77 -4.55 3.36
CA GLY A 197 6.16 -5.18 2.11
C GLY A 197 4.98 -5.43 1.18
N LEU A 198 5.30 -5.90 -0.02
CA LEU A 198 4.30 -6.18 -1.05
C LEU A 198 3.64 -7.54 -0.79
N ALA A 199 2.32 -7.62 -0.95
CA ALA A 199 1.57 -8.85 -0.72
C ALA A 199 2.00 -9.97 -1.69
N THR A 200 2.10 -11.18 -1.16
CA THR A 200 2.44 -12.37 -1.94
C THR A 200 1.29 -12.75 -2.87
N PHE A 201 1.61 -13.14 -4.09
CA PHE A 201 0.61 -13.54 -5.07
C PHE A 201 0.24 -15.03 -4.96
N ASN A 202 -1.01 -15.36 -5.29
CA ASN A 202 -1.45 -16.73 -5.48
C ASN A 202 -2.41 -16.82 -6.68
N GLU A 203 -2.28 -17.85 -7.51
CA GLU A 203 -3.18 -18.06 -8.66
C GLU A 203 -4.60 -18.45 -8.25
N ILE A 204 -4.79 -18.92 -7.01
CA ILE A 204 -6.10 -19.08 -6.40
C ILE A 204 -6.33 -17.85 -5.52
N PRO A 205 -7.20 -16.89 -5.91
CA PRO A 205 -7.37 -15.63 -5.20
C PRO A 205 -7.61 -15.84 -3.70
N ALA A 206 -8.46 -16.80 -3.33
CA ALA A 206 -8.82 -17.10 -1.94
C ALA A 206 -7.66 -17.56 -1.04
N ASN A 207 -6.49 -17.86 -1.61
CA ASN A 207 -5.28 -18.23 -0.88
C ASN A 207 -4.32 -17.05 -0.67
N ILE A 208 -4.62 -15.86 -1.19
CA ILE A 208 -3.88 -14.62 -0.87
C ILE A 208 -4.23 -14.26 0.58
N ASN A 209 -3.20 -14.17 1.44
CA ASN A 209 -3.38 -13.97 2.87
C ASN A 209 -2.48 -12.85 3.41
N PHE A 210 -3.07 -11.67 3.59
CA PHE A 210 -2.38 -10.48 4.08
C PHE A 210 -1.88 -10.59 5.52
N TYR A 211 -2.47 -11.46 6.35
CA TYR A 211 -1.94 -11.71 7.70
C TYR A 211 -0.63 -12.50 7.63
N THR A 212 -0.53 -13.48 6.71
CA THR A 212 0.72 -14.20 6.48
C THR A 212 1.80 -13.27 5.95
N ASP A 213 1.47 -12.38 5.01
CA ASP A 213 2.41 -11.37 4.51
C ASP A 213 2.89 -10.47 5.67
N ALA A 214 1.96 -9.95 6.49
CA ALA A 214 2.30 -9.14 7.67
C ALA A 214 3.19 -9.87 8.69
N GLN A 215 2.97 -11.17 8.90
CA GLN A 215 3.84 -12.02 9.74
C GLN A 215 5.25 -12.15 9.18
N GLN A 216 5.35 -12.33 7.86
CA GLN A 216 6.63 -12.46 7.18
C GLN A 216 7.43 -11.17 7.32
N GLU A 217 6.83 -10.01 7.06
CA GLU A 217 7.53 -8.72 7.18
C GLU A 217 7.99 -8.44 8.61
N LEU A 218 7.18 -8.77 9.63
CA LEU A 218 7.60 -8.67 11.04
C LEU A 218 8.82 -9.53 11.35
N ALA A 219 8.87 -10.75 10.81
CA ALA A 219 9.99 -11.65 11.00
C ALA A 219 11.25 -11.18 10.25
N GLU A 220 11.10 -10.71 9.02
CA GLU A 220 12.22 -10.33 8.14
C GLU A 220 12.84 -8.98 8.50
N GLU A 221 12.03 -7.98 8.86
CA GLU A 221 12.52 -6.62 9.12
C GLU A 221 12.96 -6.40 10.56
N VAL A 222 12.20 -6.95 11.52
CA VAL A 222 12.39 -6.69 12.96
C VAL A 222 12.52 -7.97 13.80
N GLY A 223 12.60 -9.15 13.17
CA GLY A 223 12.89 -10.40 13.88
C GLY A 223 11.79 -10.89 14.81
N ILE A 224 10.54 -10.47 14.60
CA ILE A 224 9.41 -10.86 15.45
C ILE A 224 8.65 -12.00 14.76
N CYS A 225 8.91 -13.22 15.21
CA CYS A 225 8.20 -14.41 14.74
C CYS A 225 6.95 -14.65 15.60
N MET A 226 5.76 -14.36 15.06
CA MET A 226 4.50 -14.62 15.74
C MET A 226 3.37 -14.96 14.75
N GLU A 227 2.31 -15.58 15.26
CA GLU A 227 1.06 -15.79 14.51
C GLU A 227 0.13 -14.59 14.75
N LEU A 228 -0.38 -14.01 13.67
CA LEU A 228 -1.34 -12.90 13.74
C LEU A 228 -2.76 -13.43 13.77
N ASN A 229 -3.57 -12.88 14.66
CA ASN A 229 -4.97 -13.23 14.82
C ASN A 229 -5.75 -12.07 15.48
N ASN A 230 -7.05 -12.23 15.65
CA ASN A 230 -7.93 -11.17 16.17
C ASN A 230 -7.66 -10.75 17.63
N SER A 231 -6.89 -11.52 18.40
CA SER A 231 -6.53 -11.14 19.77
C SER A 231 -5.31 -10.22 19.86
N ASN A 232 -4.46 -10.22 18.83
CA ASN A 232 -3.21 -9.45 18.82
C ASN A 232 -3.06 -8.52 17.61
N THR A 233 -3.97 -8.59 16.64
CA THR A 233 -3.89 -7.84 15.39
C THR A 233 -5.19 -7.10 15.15
N GLN A 234 -5.07 -5.82 14.82
CA GLN A 234 -6.19 -4.98 14.44
C GLN A 234 -5.97 -4.43 13.03
N PHE A 235 -6.95 -4.64 12.15
CA PHE A 235 -6.97 -3.99 10.85
C PHE A 235 -7.46 -2.54 10.98
N VAL A 236 -6.64 -1.60 10.53
CA VAL A 236 -6.87 -0.15 10.66
C VAL A 236 -7.56 0.42 9.43
N GLY A 237 -7.24 -0.08 8.24
CA GLY A 237 -7.74 0.47 7.00
C GLY A 237 -6.81 0.23 5.83
N ILE A 238 -7.12 0.87 4.70
CA ILE A 238 -6.29 0.82 3.49
C ILE A 238 -5.84 2.23 3.15
N ALA A 239 -4.54 2.41 2.94
CA ALA A 239 -3.96 3.64 2.41
C ALA A 239 -3.60 3.46 0.94
N GLY A 240 -3.52 4.55 0.19
CA GLY A 240 -2.92 4.52 -1.13
C GLY A 240 -2.18 5.80 -1.49
N ASN A 241 -1.36 5.72 -2.53
CA ASN A 241 -0.70 6.87 -3.11
C ASN A 241 -1.55 7.42 -4.28
N PRO A 242 -1.92 8.72 -4.28
CA PRO A 242 -2.83 9.27 -5.28
C PRO A 242 -2.22 9.33 -6.70
N PHE A 243 -0.89 9.29 -6.85
CA PHE A 243 -0.22 9.39 -8.16
C PHE A 243 0.22 8.04 -8.72
N THR A 244 0.66 7.12 -7.87
CA THR A 244 1.20 5.80 -8.27
C THR A 244 0.16 4.67 -8.06
N SER A 245 -0.88 4.92 -7.26
CA SER A 245 -2.00 4.00 -6.99
C SER A 245 -1.62 2.69 -6.27
N GLU A 246 -0.39 2.55 -5.78
CA GLU A 246 -0.05 1.52 -4.80
C GLU A 246 -0.89 1.67 -3.53
N ASN A 247 -1.24 0.55 -2.90
CA ASN A 247 -2.15 0.53 -1.76
C ASN A 247 -1.68 -0.47 -0.70
N ASP A 248 -1.79 -0.11 0.56
CA ASP A 248 -1.37 -0.95 1.68
C ASP A 248 -2.51 -1.18 2.66
N LEU A 249 -2.69 -2.44 3.05
CA LEU A 249 -3.48 -2.79 4.21
C LEU A 249 -2.67 -2.49 5.46
N VAL A 250 -3.23 -1.70 6.37
CA VAL A 250 -2.50 -1.25 7.56
C VAL A 250 -3.02 -1.97 8.79
N PHE A 251 -2.09 -2.56 9.54
CA PHE A 251 -2.35 -3.34 10.73
C PHE A 251 -1.62 -2.78 11.93
N ILE A 252 -2.25 -2.87 13.09
CA ILE A 252 -1.59 -2.69 14.38
C ILE A 252 -1.46 -4.06 15.03
N VAL A 253 -0.26 -4.37 15.51
CA VAL A 253 0.05 -5.67 16.10
C VAL A 253 0.61 -5.47 17.50
N GLN A 254 -0.12 -5.99 18.49
CA GLN A 254 0.38 -6.13 19.85
C GLN A 254 1.34 -7.33 19.91
N THR A 255 2.62 -7.04 20.05
CA THR A 255 3.67 -8.05 20.11
C THR A 255 3.88 -8.55 21.54
N SER A 256 4.53 -9.69 21.67
CA SER A 256 4.96 -10.24 22.96
C SER A 256 6.39 -9.86 23.34
N VAL A 257 7.12 -9.10 22.51
CA VAL A 257 8.53 -8.76 22.75
C VAL A 257 8.66 -7.47 23.56
N ASP A 258 9.72 -7.38 24.36
CA ASP A 258 9.99 -6.21 25.20
C ASP A 258 10.68 -5.10 24.38
N GLU A 259 10.68 -3.87 24.90
CA GLU A 259 11.33 -2.71 24.26
C GLU A 259 12.81 -2.93 23.91
N ASP A 260 13.55 -3.65 24.76
CA ASP A 260 14.96 -4.01 24.55
C ASP A 260 15.20 -4.75 23.23
N HIS A 261 14.20 -5.49 22.73
CA HIS A 261 14.26 -6.16 21.42
C HIS A 261 14.44 -5.14 20.30
N PHE A 262 13.62 -4.09 20.29
CA PHE A 262 13.66 -3.06 19.24
C PHE A 262 14.94 -2.22 19.27
N GLU A 263 15.57 -2.08 20.44
CA GLU A 263 16.81 -1.31 20.60
C GLU A 263 18.07 -2.10 20.19
N SER A 264 18.04 -3.43 20.33
CA SER A 264 19.20 -4.30 20.11
C SER A 264 19.16 -5.12 18.82
N GLN A 265 18.00 -5.12 18.14
CA GLN A 265 17.80 -5.95 16.95
C GLN A 265 18.68 -5.55 15.79
N ARG A 266 19.21 -6.55 15.09
CA ARG A 266 19.84 -6.35 13.78
C ARG A 266 18.76 -6.16 12.73
N LEU A 267 18.76 -4.99 12.10
CA LEU A 267 17.81 -4.61 11.07
C LEU A 267 18.36 -4.95 9.68
N SER A 268 17.51 -5.50 8.83
CA SER A 268 17.81 -5.85 7.44
C SER A 268 17.50 -4.68 6.49
N GLU A 269 16.35 -4.03 6.69
CA GLU A 269 15.86 -2.93 5.85
C GLU A 269 16.05 -1.54 6.45
N HIS A 270 16.05 -1.42 7.78
CA HIS A 270 16.13 -0.15 8.48
C HIS A 270 17.53 0.14 9.00
N SER A 271 17.92 1.40 8.98
CA SER A 271 19.18 1.87 9.55
C SER A 271 19.10 2.02 11.07
N ARG A 272 17.88 2.30 11.57
CA ARG A 272 17.53 2.38 12.98
C ARG A 272 16.01 2.31 13.14
N LEU A 273 15.58 1.97 14.35
CA LEU A 273 14.20 2.16 14.80
C LEU A 273 14.15 3.37 15.75
N VAL A 274 13.09 4.17 15.64
CA VAL A 274 12.86 5.35 16.47
C VAL A 274 11.56 5.17 17.24
N ARG A 275 11.66 5.26 18.56
CA ARG A 275 10.51 5.14 19.46
C ARG A 275 9.66 6.40 19.44
N LEU A 276 8.34 6.23 19.34
CA LEU A 276 7.34 7.28 19.56
C LEU A 276 6.78 7.11 20.98
N ASN A 277 7.13 8.02 21.90
CA ASN A 277 6.86 7.81 23.32
C ASN A 277 5.44 8.17 23.73
N ASN A 278 4.79 9.06 22.99
CA ASN A 278 3.50 9.62 23.35
C ASN A 278 2.82 10.25 22.13
N LYS A 279 1.59 10.71 22.34
CA LYS A 279 0.78 11.40 21.33
C LYS A 279 1.49 12.59 20.68
N SER A 280 2.20 13.40 21.48
CA SER A 280 2.87 14.61 20.99
C SER A 280 4.01 14.28 20.03
N ASP A 281 4.75 13.20 20.28
CA ASP A 281 5.80 12.71 19.36
C ASP A 281 5.18 12.31 18.02
N ALA A 282 4.09 11.55 18.04
CA ALA A 282 3.39 11.10 16.84
C ALA A 282 2.74 12.26 16.06
N GLU A 283 2.11 13.22 16.75
CA GLU A 283 1.53 14.43 16.13
C GLU A 283 2.61 15.30 15.48
N LYS A 284 3.74 15.50 16.16
CA LYS A 284 4.85 16.28 15.63
C LYS A 284 5.46 15.61 14.40
N LEU A 285 5.63 14.28 14.43
CA LEU A 285 6.07 13.53 13.27
C LEU A 285 5.07 13.68 12.11
N LEU A 286 3.79 13.42 12.35
CA LEU A 286 2.75 13.44 11.32
C LEU A 286 2.62 14.82 10.63
N ASN A 287 2.62 15.90 11.43
CA ASN A 287 2.36 17.26 10.94
C ASN A 287 3.61 17.99 10.44
N GLU A 288 4.76 17.76 11.06
CA GLU A 288 5.99 18.53 10.78
C GLU A 288 7.10 17.69 10.13
N GLY A 289 6.97 16.35 10.14
CA GLY A 289 8.00 15.42 9.69
C GLY A 289 9.19 15.33 10.65
N LEU A 290 9.02 15.65 11.94
CA LEU A 290 10.11 15.70 12.90
C LEU A 290 10.05 14.52 13.87
N LEU A 291 11.14 13.76 13.95
CA LEU A 291 11.33 12.71 14.95
C LEU A 291 11.59 13.30 16.35
N PRO A 292 11.35 12.53 17.43
CA PRO A 292 11.64 12.96 18.79
C PRO A 292 13.09 13.39 18.97
N GLY A 293 13.31 14.57 19.54
CA GLY A 293 14.64 15.14 19.78
C GLY A 293 15.39 15.61 18.53
N GLU A 294 14.80 15.52 17.34
CA GLU A 294 15.43 15.91 16.07
C GLU A 294 14.85 17.19 15.48
N ASN A 295 15.68 17.90 14.71
CA ASN A 295 15.33 19.15 14.01
C ASN A 295 15.33 19.01 12.49
N THR A 296 15.64 17.81 11.97
CA THR A 296 15.67 17.54 10.53
C THR A 296 14.36 16.88 10.12
N LYS A 297 13.70 17.47 9.12
CA LYS A 297 12.46 16.91 8.58
C LYS A 297 12.74 15.62 7.80
N LYS A 298 11.83 14.66 7.94
CA LYS A 298 11.82 13.38 7.26
C LYS A 298 10.48 13.19 6.56
N ALA A 299 10.53 12.56 5.39
CA ALA A 299 9.32 12.09 4.73
C ALA A 299 8.83 10.80 5.40
N ILE A 300 7.53 10.56 5.34
CA ILE A 300 6.88 9.37 5.91
C ILE A 300 6.21 8.65 4.75
N ALA A 301 6.40 7.34 4.66
CA ALA A 301 5.72 6.50 3.69
C ALA A 301 4.20 6.65 3.84
N TYR A 302 3.48 6.67 2.73
CA TYR A 302 2.03 6.96 2.71
C TYR A 302 1.23 6.03 3.64
N ALA A 303 1.53 4.73 3.64
CA ALA A 303 0.88 3.75 4.50
C ALA A 303 1.23 3.91 5.99
N SER A 304 2.44 4.40 6.29
CA SER A 304 2.80 4.76 7.65
C SER A 304 2.06 6.00 8.16
N ARG A 305 1.64 6.91 7.27
CA ARG A 305 0.85 8.09 7.65
C ARG A 305 -0.52 7.72 8.21
N ILE A 306 -1.27 6.80 7.58
CA ILE A 306 -2.56 6.33 8.15
C ILE A 306 -2.37 5.67 9.51
N GLY A 307 -1.26 4.93 9.68
CA GLY A 307 -0.89 4.33 10.94
C GLY A 307 -0.72 5.37 12.04
N LEU A 308 0.05 6.43 11.77
CA LEU A 308 0.24 7.54 12.69
C LEU A 308 -1.07 8.30 12.98
N GLU A 309 -1.89 8.56 11.96
CA GLU A 309 -3.21 9.19 12.13
C GLU A 309 -4.09 8.37 13.08
N TYR A 310 -4.10 7.05 12.92
CA TYR A 310 -4.84 6.15 13.81
C TYR A 310 -4.28 6.21 15.25
N LEU A 311 -2.96 6.07 15.41
CA LEU A 311 -2.33 6.06 16.73
C LEU A 311 -2.62 7.34 17.52
N VAL A 312 -2.48 8.49 16.88
CA VAL A 312 -2.77 9.81 17.46
C VAL A 312 -4.22 9.92 17.93
N LYS A 313 -5.16 9.33 17.18
CA LYS A 313 -6.59 9.47 17.42
C LYS A 313 -7.17 8.46 18.40
N TYR A 314 -6.65 7.23 18.42
CA TYR A 314 -7.30 6.10 19.09
C TYR A 314 -6.41 5.29 20.02
N PHE A 315 -5.08 5.44 19.96
CA PHE A 315 -4.16 4.62 20.75
C PHE A 315 -3.57 5.37 21.95
N PHE A 316 -3.04 6.58 21.72
CA PHE A 316 -2.43 7.40 22.77
C PHE A 316 -3.44 8.16 23.63
#